data_AF-A0A660MBI0-F1
#
_entry.id   AF-A0A660MBI0-F1
#
_cell.length_a   1.000
_cell.length_b   1.000
_cell.length_c   1.000
_cell.angle_alpha   90.00
_cell.angle_beta   90.00
_cell.angle_gamma   90.00
#
_symmetry.space_group_name_H-M   'P 1'
#
loop_
_entity.id
_entity.type
_entity.pdbx_description
1 polymer ?
#
loop_
_entity_poly.entity_id
_entity_poly.type
_entity_poly.pdbx_seq_one_letter_code
_entity_poly.pdbx_strand_id
1 'polypeptide(L)'
;NPRDVKFELARELVARFHDEAAAAAAQEAFVNRFAKNEIPEDLEEFRIDAPDGALGIAHVLKAAGLVASTSEGLRMVDGGAVKVDGERVASRDFKLARGFSGIVQAGKRRIVKVVLV
;
A
#
# COMPACT_ATOMS: atom_id res chain seq x y z
N ASN A 1 -20.21 -3.90 -20.82
CA ASN A 1 -19.83 -3.92 -19.39
C ASN A 1 -19.53 -2.48 -18.96
N PRO A 2 -20.06 -1.97 -17.84
CA PRO A 2 -19.84 -0.58 -17.39
C PRO A 2 -18.35 -0.19 -17.26
N ARG A 3 -17.47 -1.16 -17.07
CA ARG A 3 -16.01 -0.96 -17.04
C ARG A 3 -15.47 -0.57 -18.43
N ASP A 4 -15.87 -1.29 -19.46
CA ASP A 4 -15.33 -1.11 -20.82
C ASP A 4 -15.69 0.27 -21.38
N VAL A 5 -16.93 0.71 -21.16
CA VAL A 5 -17.41 2.05 -21.57
C VAL A 5 -16.61 3.16 -20.87
N LYS A 6 -16.19 2.96 -19.61
CA LYS A 6 -15.33 3.92 -18.90
C LYS A 6 -13.91 3.96 -19.47
N PHE A 7 -13.39 2.83 -19.93
CA PHE A 7 -12.09 2.78 -20.60
C PHE A 7 -12.14 3.48 -21.96
N GLU A 8 -13.18 3.25 -22.76
CA GLU A 8 -13.36 3.91 -24.06
C GLU A 8 -13.45 5.44 -23.90
N LEU A 9 -14.27 5.92 -22.97
CA LEU A 9 -14.40 7.35 -22.70
C LEU A 9 -13.07 7.96 -22.19
N ALA A 10 -12.38 7.30 -21.26
CA ALA A 10 -11.11 7.79 -20.74
C ALA A 10 -10.04 7.86 -21.84
N ARG A 11 -9.99 6.86 -22.72
CA ARG A 11 -9.07 6.81 -23.86
C ARG A 11 -9.35 7.94 -24.85
N GLU A 12 -10.62 8.19 -25.19
CA GLU A 12 -11.03 9.29 -26.08
C GLU A 12 -10.63 10.66 -25.51
N LEU A 13 -10.87 10.89 -24.21
CA LEU A 13 -10.49 12.15 -23.56
C LEU A 13 -8.97 12.35 -23.54
N VAL A 14 -8.20 11.34 -23.13
CA VAL A 14 -6.73 11.48 -23.08
C VAL A 14 -6.16 11.68 -24.48
N ALA A 15 -6.64 10.95 -25.49
CA ALA A 15 -6.18 11.12 -26.86
C ALA A 15 -6.51 12.50 -27.43
N ARG A 16 -7.68 13.07 -27.09
CA ARG A 16 -8.09 14.41 -27.54
C ARG A 16 -7.21 15.53 -26.98
N PHE A 17 -6.75 15.41 -25.73
CA PHE A 17 -5.98 16.47 -25.05
C PHE A 17 -4.47 16.24 -25.02
N HIS A 18 -4.02 15.03 -25.38
CA HIS A 18 -2.62 14.66 -25.48
C HIS A 18 -2.37 14.00 -26.84
N ASP A 19 -2.29 12.67 -26.88
CA ASP A 19 -2.17 11.87 -28.09
C ASP A 19 -2.57 10.41 -27.81
N GLU A 20 -2.59 9.59 -28.85
CA GLU A 20 -2.91 8.16 -28.77
C GLU A 20 -1.92 7.35 -27.92
N ALA A 21 -0.64 7.73 -27.92
CA ALA A 21 0.39 7.03 -27.17
C ALA A 21 0.21 7.25 -25.66
N ALA A 22 -0.10 8.47 -25.23
CA ALA A 22 -0.42 8.83 -23.87
C ALA A 22 -1.69 8.13 -23.38
N ALA A 23 -2.71 7.99 -24.24
CA ALA A 23 -3.94 7.28 -23.92
C ALA A 23 -3.68 5.79 -23.65
N ALA A 24 -2.88 5.13 -24.50
CA ALA A 24 -2.47 3.74 -24.30
C ALA A 24 -1.65 3.55 -23.02
N ALA A 25 -0.65 4.41 -22.79
CA ALA A 25 0.20 4.36 -21.60
C ALA A 25 -0.61 4.59 -20.30
N ALA A 26 -1.56 5.53 -20.30
CA ALA A 26 -2.43 5.79 -19.15
C ALA A 26 -3.35 4.60 -18.84
N GLN A 27 -3.91 3.97 -19.86
CA GLN A 27 -4.72 2.76 -19.70
C GLN A 27 -3.89 1.60 -19.13
N GLU A 28 -2.70 1.37 -19.68
CA GLU A 28 -1.80 0.31 -19.21
C GLU A 28 -1.34 0.55 -17.75
N ALA A 29 -0.95 1.78 -17.43
CA ALA A 29 -0.60 2.18 -16.06
C ALA A 29 -1.79 1.99 -15.09
N PHE A 30 -3.01 2.32 -15.52
CA PHE A 30 -4.22 2.09 -14.72
C PHE A 30 -4.48 0.60 -14.51
N VAL A 31 -4.35 -0.23 -15.55
CA VAL A 31 -4.54 -1.69 -15.46
C VAL A 31 -3.48 -2.31 -14.54
N ASN A 32 -2.21 -1.93 -14.68
CA ASN A 32 -1.16 -2.47 -13.82
C ASN A 32 -1.34 -2.01 -12.36
N ARG A 33 -1.62 -0.73 -12.13
CA ARG A 33 -1.80 -0.17 -10.78
C ARG A 33 -3.07 -0.65 -10.07
N PHE A 34 -4.18 -0.85 -10.79
CA PHE A 34 -5.49 -1.11 -10.18
C PHE A 34 -6.09 -2.47 -10.47
N ALA A 35 -5.70 -3.13 -11.56
CA ALA A 35 -6.23 -4.46 -11.89
C ALA A 35 -5.34 -5.59 -11.36
N LYS A 36 -4.02 -5.41 -11.27
CA LYS A 36 -3.11 -6.51 -10.92
C LYS A 36 -2.75 -6.62 -9.43
N ASN A 37 -3.11 -5.63 -8.59
CA ASN A 37 -2.64 -5.55 -7.19
C ASN A 37 -1.11 -5.75 -7.07
N GLU A 38 -0.35 -5.38 -8.10
CA GLU A 38 1.11 -5.49 -8.06
C GLU A 38 1.64 -4.44 -7.09
N ILE A 39 2.43 -4.89 -6.11
CA ILE A 39 3.13 -4.02 -5.20
C ILE A 39 4.18 -3.26 -6.04
N PRO A 40 4.20 -1.92 -6.03
CA PRO A 40 5.21 -1.17 -6.76
C PRO A 40 6.63 -1.61 -6.37
N GLU A 41 7.56 -1.71 -7.32
CA GLU A 41 8.97 -2.03 -7.01
C GLU A 41 9.66 -0.87 -6.26
N ASP A 42 9.27 0.37 -6.58
CA ASP A 42 9.77 1.60 -5.94
C ASP A 42 8.93 1.99 -4.71
N LEU A 43 8.96 1.17 -3.65
CA LEU A 43 8.34 1.53 -2.37
C LEU A 43 9.20 2.53 -1.59
N GLU A 44 8.53 3.52 -0.99
CA GLU A 44 9.15 4.40 0.00
C GLU A 44 9.62 3.59 1.21
N GLU A 45 10.89 3.76 1.60
CA GLU A 45 11.51 3.06 2.73
C GLU A 45 11.50 3.95 3.99
N PHE A 46 10.91 3.44 5.07
CA PHE A 46 10.88 4.09 6.38
C PHE A 46 11.76 3.34 7.38
N ARG A 47 12.65 4.08 8.04
CA ARG A 47 13.46 3.56 9.16
C ARG A 47 12.81 3.97 10.48
N ILE A 48 12.51 2.99 11.33
CA ILE A 48 11.81 3.21 12.59
C ILE A 48 12.62 2.57 13.71
N ASP A 49 12.98 3.35 14.72
CA ASP A 49 13.70 2.85 15.89
C ASP A 49 12.82 1.92 16.73
N ALA A 50 13.35 0.75 17.09
CA ALA A 50 12.74 -0.20 18.01
C ALA A 50 13.56 -0.30 19.31
N PRO A 51 13.45 0.68 20.22
CA PRO A 51 14.31 0.79 21.41
C PRO A 51 14.20 -0.42 22.35
N ASP A 52 13.00 -1.00 22.48
CA ASP A 52 12.74 -2.18 23.30
C ASP A 52 12.95 -3.51 22.55
N GLY A 53 13.64 -3.47 21.41
CA GLY A 53 13.94 -4.65 20.57
C GLY A 53 12.77 -5.16 19.73
N ALA A 54 11.56 -4.65 19.93
CA ALA A 54 10.40 -4.93 19.09
C ALA A 54 9.40 -3.77 19.10
N LEU A 55 8.63 -3.62 18.03
CA LEU A 55 7.58 -2.62 17.91
C LEU A 55 6.26 -3.27 17.50
N GLY A 56 5.17 -2.90 18.18
CA GLY A 56 3.83 -3.40 17.84
C GLY A 56 3.38 -2.89 16.47
N ILE A 57 2.63 -3.72 15.73
CA ILE A 57 2.20 -3.39 14.36
C ILE A 57 1.48 -2.05 14.26
N ALA A 58 0.62 -1.71 15.23
CA ALA A 58 -0.09 -0.43 15.23
C ALA A 58 0.84 0.79 15.38
N HIS A 59 1.95 0.63 16.12
CA HIS A 59 2.97 1.68 16.25
C HIS A 59 3.79 1.80 14.97
N VAL A 60 4.15 0.68 14.35
CA VAL A 60 4.81 0.65 13.03
C VAL A 60 3.96 1.35 11.98
N LEU A 61 2.66 1.03 11.90
CA LEU A 61 1.73 1.66 10.96
C LEU A 61 1.67 3.19 11.15
N LYS A 62 1.63 3.66 12.39
CA LYS A 62 1.60 5.10 12.68
C LYS A 62 2.93 5.77 12.32
N ALA A 63 4.05 5.17 12.73
CA ALA A 63 5.39 5.72 12.48
C ALA A 63 5.73 5.75 10.98
N ALA A 64 5.24 4.78 10.20
CA ALA A 64 5.37 4.76 8.75
C ALA A 64 4.34 5.65 8.01
N GLY A 65 3.55 6.46 8.73
CA GLY A 65 2.55 7.36 8.13
C GLY A 65 1.35 6.67 7.47
N LEU A 66 1.19 5.35 7.67
CA LEU A 66 0.10 4.58 7.06
C LEU A 66 -1.25 4.87 7.72
N VAL A 67 -1.26 5.29 8.99
CA VAL A 67 -2.46 5.64 9.77
C VAL A 67 -2.23 6.90 10.60
N ALA A 68 -3.30 7.65 10.88
CA ALA A 68 -3.21 8.88 11.68
C ALA A 68 -3.00 8.59 13.18
N SER A 69 -3.42 7.42 13.65
CA SER A 69 -3.31 7.03 15.06
C SER A 69 -3.10 5.54 15.26
N THR A 70 -2.55 5.15 16.41
CA THR A 70 -2.40 3.74 16.81
C THR A 70 -3.76 3.05 16.94
N SER A 71 -4.79 3.75 17.43
CA SER A 71 -6.15 3.21 17.52
C SER A 71 -6.76 2.93 16.14
N GLU A 72 -6.50 3.77 15.14
CA GLU A 72 -6.86 3.49 13.75
C GLU A 72 -6.13 2.24 13.24
N GLY A 73 -4.81 2.16 13.48
CA GLY A 73 -4.02 0.98 13.13
C GLY A 73 -4.57 -0.31 13.71
N LEU A 74 -4.95 -0.31 14.98
CA LEU A 74 -5.56 -1.48 15.63
C LEU A 74 -6.90 -1.88 15.00
N ARG A 75 -7.78 -0.91 14.70
CA ARG A 75 -9.04 -1.20 14.00
C ARG A 75 -8.81 -1.81 12.62
N MET A 76 -7.76 -1.36 11.92
CA MET A 76 -7.39 -1.94 10.64
C MET A 76 -6.87 -3.37 10.77
N VAL A 77 -6.14 -3.69 11.83
CA VAL A 77 -5.73 -5.07 12.14
C VAL A 77 -6.95 -5.94 12.40
N ASP A 78 -7.89 -5.51 13.25
CA ASP A 78 -9.12 -6.26 13.52
C ASP A 78 -9.93 -6.51 12.24
N GLY A 79 -10.04 -5.48 11.40
CA GLY A 79 -10.72 -5.55 10.10
C GLY A 79 -9.97 -6.36 9.05
N GLY A 80 -8.76 -6.86 9.34
CA GLY A 80 -7.97 -7.65 8.40
C GLY A 80 -7.39 -6.87 7.23
N ALA A 81 -7.32 -5.55 7.36
CA ALA A 81 -6.80 -4.67 6.32
C ALA A 81 -5.27 -4.57 6.36
N VAL A 82 -4.61 -5.08 7.40
CA VAL A 82 -3.16 -4.98 7.57
C VAL A 82 -2.46 -6.25 7.09
N LYS A 83 -1.42 -6.08 6.29
CA LYS A 83 -0.55 -7.15 5.83
C LYS A 83 0.93 -6.81 6.05
N VAL A 84 1.73 -7.83 6.32
CA VAL A 84 3.19 -7.77 6.38
C VAL A 84 3.71 -8.82 5.41
N ASP A 85 4.56 -8.43 4.46
CA ASP A 85 5.11 -9.29 3.40
C ASP A 85 4.04 -10.12 2.66
N GLY A 86 2.85 -9.52 2.50
CA GLY A 86 1.70 -10.15 1.84
C GLY A 86 0.82 -11.01 2.76
N GLU A 87 1.28 -11.34 3.96
CA GLU A 87 0.53 -12.10 4.96
C GLU A 87 -0.35 -11.21 5.83
N ARG A 88 -1.60 -11.62 6.06
CA ARG A 88 -2.53 -10.87 6.90
C ARG A 88 -2.12 -10.96 8.37
N VAL A 89 -2.02 -9.81 9.03
CA VAL A 89 -1.81 -9.76 10.48
C VAL A 89 -3.12 -10.08 11.19
N ALA A 90 -3.14 -11.14 11.99
CA ALA A 90 -4.33 -11.63 12.67
C ALA A 90 -4.47 -11.16 14.14
N SER A 91 -3.39 -10.66 14.75
CA SER A 91 -3.37 -10.24 16.16
C SER A 91 -2.98 -8.78 16.33
N ARG A 92 -3.66 -8.11 17.25
CA ARG A 92 -3.33 -6.75 17.73
C ARG A 92 -1.97 -6.71 18.42
N ASP A 93 -1.56 -7.83 18.99
CA ASP A 93 -0.29 -8.00 19.72
C ASP A 93 0.86 -8.39 18.80
N PHE A 94 0.64 -8.40 17.48
CA PHE A 94 1.69 -8.69 16.52
C PHE A 94 2.80 -7.64 16.66
N LYS A 95 4.04 -8.12 16.82
CA LYS A 95 5.23 -7.31 17.00
C LYS A 95 6.24 -7.66 15.92
N LEU A 96 6.90 -6.63 15.41
CA LEU A 96 8.04 -6.74 14.51
C LEU A 96 9.31 -6.53 15.33
N ALA A 97 10.26 -7.45 15.20
CA ALA A 97 11.53 -7.38 15.92
C ALA A 97 12.47 -6.37 15.27
N ARG A 98 13.38 -5.81 16.07
CA ARG A 98 14.50 -5.02 15.57
C ARG A 98 15.30 -5.81 14.52
N GLY A 99 15.70 -5.15 13.45
CA GLY A 99 16.32 -5.78 12.28
C GLY A 99 15.33 -6.30 11.23
N PHE A 100 14.02 -6.22 11.49
CA PHE A 100 13.00 -6.50 10.49
C PHE A 100 13.14 -5.54 9.30
N SER A 101 13.09 -6.08 8.08
CA SER A 101 13.02 -5.33 6.84
C SER A 101 12.00 -6.00 5.93
N GLY A 102 10.90 -5.32 5.63
CA GLY A 102 9.83 -5.91 4.83
C GLY A 102 8.77 -4.90 4.40
N ILE A 103 7.76 -5.39 3.70
CA ILE A 103 6.68 -4.58 3.16
C ILE A 103 5.52 -4.58 4.14
N VAL A 104 5.08 -3.39 4.53
CA VAL A 104 3.91 -3.21 5.41
C VAL A 104 2.81 -2.51 4.63
N GLN A 105 1.62 -3.11 4.68
CA GLN A 105 0.46 -2.67 3.92
C GLN A 105 -0.74 -2.42 4.85
N ALA A 106 -1.43 -1.29 4.64
CA ALA A 106 -2.66 -0.91 5.32
C ALA A 106 -3.78 -0.64 4.29
N GLY A 107 -4.62 -1.65 4.05
CA GLY A 107 -5.64 -1.64 3.01
C GLY A 107 -5.03 -1.80 1.62
N LYS A 108 -5.76 -1.46 0.55
CA LYS A 108 -5.30 -1.73 -0.82
C LYS A 108 -4.23 -0.77 -1.36
N ARG A 109 -4.17 0.47 -0.84
CA ARG A 109 -3.41 1.58 -1.46
C ARG A 109 -2.21 2.06 -0.64
N ARG A 110 -2.18 1.79 0.66
CA ARG A 110 -1.11 2.28 1.55
C ARG A 110 -0.12 1.14 1.74
N ILE A 111 1.00 1.19 1.04
CA ILE A 111 2.04 0.17 1.03
C ILE A 111 3.38 0.89 1.11
N VAL A 112 4.22 0.49 2.05
CA VAL A 112 5.56 1.06 2.25
C VAL A 112 6.52 -0.04 2.67
N LYS A 113 7.80 0.17 2.46
CA LYS A 113 8.85 -0.70 2.99
C LYS A 113 9.28 -0.15 4.35
N VAL A 114 9.37 -1.02 5.35
CA VAL A 114 9.76 -0.65 6.71
C VAL A 114 11.03 -1.40 7.09
N VAL A 115 11.98 -0.67 7.68
CA VAL A 115 13.17 -1.21 8.33
C VAL A 115 13.15 -0.82 9.80
N LEU A 116 13.14 -1.80 10.69
CA LEU A 116 13.27 -1.59 12.13
C LEU A 116 14.74 -1.57 12.53
N VAL A 117 15.19 -0.44 13.07
CA VAL A 117 16.60 -0.20 13.47
C VAL A 117 16.80 -0.13 14.97
#